data_AF-A0A2N0RHY7-F1
#
_entry.id   AF-A0A2N0RHY7-F1
#
_cell.length_a   1.000
_cell.length_b   1.000
_cell.length_c   1.000
_cell.angle_alpha   90.00
_cell.angle_beta   90.00
_cell.angle_gamma   90.00
#
_symmetry.space_group_name_H-M   'P 1'
#
loop_
_entity.id
_entity.type
_entity.pdbx_description
1 polymer ?
#
loop_
_entity_poly.entity_id
_entity_poly.type
_entity_poly.pdbx_seq_one_letter_code
_entity_poly.pdbx_strand_id
1 'polypeptide(L)'
;MLCNCPKTSGRIDQLSVANHSSSSESFSSRLSDSSLEENRNRFKRVFNSNKEEGETLDYAFETVRREIRQLTGEKIRKETVKNFYYGGGDPKFRIIMSIMRWVDSKEFSDSVNNNAE
;
A
#
# COMPACT_ATOMS: atom_id res chain seq x y z
N MET A 1 -7.76 -9.80 52.32
CA MET A 1 -7.51 -8.67 51.40
C MET A 1 -6.04 -8.30 51.50
N LEU A 2 -5.45 -7.86 50.38
CA LEU A 2 -4.06 -7.45 50.12
C LEU A 2 -3.25 -8.47 49.28
N CYS A 3 -3.44 -8.40 47.95
CA CYS A 3 -2.51 -8.95 46.96
C CYS A 3 -1.45 -7.89 46.67
N ASN A 4 -0.18 -8.19 46.97
CA ASN A 4 0.97 -7.39 46.57
C ASN A 4 1.43 -7.83 45.17
N CYS A 5 1.47 -6.90 44.22
CA CYS A 5 2.08 -7.10 42.91
C CYS A 5 3.60 -6.81 42.97
N PRO A 6 4.48 -7.71 42.49
CA PRO A 6 5.86 -7.33 42.22
C PRO A 6 5.99 -6.70 40.81
N LYS A 7 6.62 -5.51 40.77
CA LYS A 7 7.07 -4.84 39.55
C LYS A 7 8.10 -5.72 38.83
N THR A 8 7.85 -6.11 37.59
CA THR A 8 8.85 -6.76 36.74
C THR A 8 9.78 -5.72 36.13
N SER A 9 11.00 -5.65 36.68
CA SER A 9 12.17 -5.03 36.04
C SER A 9 12.60 -5.94 34.89
N GLY A 10 12.50 -5.44 33.65
CA GLY A 10 12.93 -6.16 32.46
C GLY A 10 14.45 -6.20 32.38
N ARG A 11 15.03 -7.38 32.63
CA ARG A 11 16.41 -7.71 32.27
C ARG A 11 16.33 -8.52 30.98
N ILE A 12 16.83 -7.97 29.87
CA ILE A 12 16.97 -8.72 28.61
C ILE A 12 18.41 -9.22 28.57
N ASP A 13 18.61 -10.42 29.10
CA ASP A 13 19.85 -11.16 28.87
C ASP A 13 19.78 -11.77 27.46
N GLN A 14 20.72 -11.37 26.61
CA GLN A 14 20.90 -11.89 25.26
C GLN A 14 21.37 -13.34 25.32
N LEU A 15 20.59 -14.27 24.77
CA LEU A 15 21.08 -15.58 24.36
C LEU A 15 20.71 -15.86 22.90
N SER A 16 21.76 -15.98 22.08
CA SER A 16 21.71 -16.41 20.68
C SER A 16 21.46 -17.91 20.60
N VAL A 17 20.40 -18.33 19.90
CA VAL A 17 20.32 -19.63 19.23
C VAL A 17 19.55 -19.46 17.93
N ALA A 18 20.20 -19.79 16.81
CA ALA A 18 19.61 -19.78 15.48
C ALA A 18 18.43 -20.75 15.40
N ASN A 19 17.26 -20.24 15.01
CA ASN A 19 16.16 -21.02 14.46
C ASN A 19 15.54 -20.22 13.32
N HIS A 20 15.48 -20.83 12.14
CA HIS A 20 14.81 -20.31 10.95
C HIS A 20 13.29 -20.24 11.18
N SER A 21 12.83 -19.26 11.93
CA SER A 21 11.44 -18.80 11.82
C SER A 21 11.45 -17.63 10.86
N SER A 22 10.94 -17.85 9.65
CA SER A 22 10.34 -16.74 8.91
C SER A 22 9.25 -16.19 9.82
N SER A 23 9.57 -15.16 10.60
CA SER A 23 8.56 -14.30 11.20
C SER A 23 7.71 -13.84 10.04
N SER A 24 6.54 -14.46 9.91
CA SER A 24 5.44 -13.87 9.18
C SER A 24 5.11 -12.63 9.99
N GLU A 25 5.81 -11.54 9.66
CA GLU A 25 5.56 -10.21 10.19
C GLU A 25 4.06 -9.97 10.00
N SER A 26 3.32 -10.14 11.09
CA SER A 26 1.88 -9.91 11.09
C SER A 26 1.71 -8.40 11.16
N PHE A 27 1.96 -7.73 10.03
CA PHE A 27 1.69 -6.31 9.86
C PHE A 27 0.18 -6.11 9.78
N SER A 28 -0.47 -6.16 10.94
CA SER A 28 -1.84 -5.73 11.13
C SER A 28 -1.88 -4.38 11.85
N SER A 29 -1.20 -3.39 11.28
CA SER A 29 -1.57 -2.00 11.51
C SER A 29 -2.71 -1.68 10.55
N ARG A 30 -3.95 -1.74 11.05
CA ARG A 30 -5.07 -1.08 10.37
C ARG A 30 -4.68 0.37 10.17
N LEU A 31 -4.65 0.83 8.92
CA LEU A 31 -4.44 2.24 8.63
C LEU A 31 -5.61 3.03 9.23
N SER A 32 -5.32 4.20 9.78
CA SER A 32 -6.37 5.15 10.15
C SER A 32 -7.16 5.56 8.91
N ASP A 33 -8.44 5.86 9.09
CA ASP A 33 -9.33 6.26 7.98
C ASP A 33 -8.78 7.47 7.21
N SER A 34 -8.20 8.45 7.93
CA SER A 34 -7.52 9.61 7.34
C SER A 34 -6.36 9.23 6.42
N SER A 35 -5.51 8.28 6.82
CA SER A 35 -4.38 7.84 5.98
C SER A 35 -4.84 7.05 4.76
N LEU A 36 -5.92 6.27 4.89
CA LEU A 36 -6.52 5.59 3.75
C LEU A 36 -7.13 6.59 2.76
N GLU A 37 -7.83 7.61 3.26
CA GLU A 37 -8.41 8.67 2.44
C GLU A 37 -7.34 9.48 1.70
N GLU A 38 -6.25 9.86 2.37
CA GLU A 38 -5.12 10.54 1.74
C GLU A 38 -4.51 9.70 0.60
N ASN A 39 -4.27 8.41 0.86
CA ASN A 39 -3.78 7.47 -0.14
C ASN A 39 -4.71 7.37 -1.35
N ARG A 40 -6.04 7.36 -1.13
CA ARG A 40 -7.04 7.37 -2.21
C ARG A 40 -6.98 8.66 -3.02
N ASN A 41 -6.81 9.80 -2.36
CA ASN A 41 -6.70 11.10 -3.03
C ASN A 41 -5.43 11.17 -3.90
N ARG A 42 -4.28 10.72 -3.39
CA ARG A 42 -3.04 10.61 -4.19
C ARG A 42 -3.22 9.71 -5.40
N PHE A 43 -3.78 8.52 -5.20
CA PHE A 43 -4.08 7.60 -6.29
C PHE A 43 -4.97 8.24 -7.35
N LYS A 44 -6.06 8.91 -6.94
CA LYS A 44 -7.02 9.53 -7.85
C LYS A 44 -6.38 10.61 -8.71
N ARG A 45 -5.51 11.43 -8.11
CA ARG A 45 -4.75 12.47 -8.82
C ARG A 45 -3.86 11.85 -9.89
N VAL A 46 -2.99 10.91 -9.50
CA VAL A 46 -2.07 10.23 -10.42
C VAL A 46 -2.81 9.50 -11.52
N PHE A 47 -3.87 8.76 -11.17
CA PHE A 47 -4.72 8.06 -12.12
C PHE A 47 -5.32 9.02 -13.15
N ASN A 48 -5.90 10.13 -12.70
CA ASN A 48 -6.54 11.09 -13.58
C ASN A 48 -5.54 11.83 -14.49
N SER A 49 -4.29 12.00 -14.05
CA SER A 49 -3.23 12.60 -14.88
C SER A 49 -2.61 11.62 -15.88
N ASN A 50 -2.58 10.32 -15.56
CA ASN A 50 -1.95 9.29 -16.39
C ASN A 50 -2.93 8.61 -17.36
N LYS A 51 -4.25 8.79 -17.19
CA LYS A 51 -5.23 8.29 -18.16
C LYS A 51 -5.21 9.17 -19.41
N GLU A 52 -5.36 8.57 -20.59
CA GLU A 52 -5.44 9.33 -21.83
C GLU A 52 -6.79 10.05 -21.98
N GLU A 53 -6.83 11.19 -22.67
CA GLU A 53 -8.09 11.86 -22.99
C GLU A 53 -8.92 10.99 -23.94
N GLY A 54 -10.19 10.73 -23.58
CA GLY A 54 -11.08 9.84 -24.32
C GLY A 54 -10.98 8.35 -23.95
N GLU A 55 -10.02 7.96 -23.11
CA GLU A 55 -9.90 6.59 -22.61
C GLU A 55 -11.05 6.24 -21.65
N THR A 56 -11.62 5.04 -21.81
CA THR A 56 -12.66 4.58 -20.88
C THR A 56 -12.02 4.25 -19.52
N LEU A 57 -12.71 4.60 -18.43
CA LEU A 57 -12.26 4.27 -17.08
C LEU A 57 -12.04 2.76 -16.89
N ASP A 58 -12.84 1.92 -17.56
CA ASP A 58 -12.70 0.46 -17.47
C ASP A 58 -11.35 -0.03 -18.00
N TYR A 59 -10.94 0.49 -19.16
CA TYR A 59 -9.65 0.17 -19.76
C TYR A 59 -8.50 0.74 -18.91
N ALA A 60 -8.62 1.99 -18.43
CA ALA A 60 -7.63 2.58 -17.53
C ALA A 60 -7.45 1.77 -16.23
N PHE A 61 -8.53 1.27 -15.61
CA PHE A 61 -8.44 0.40 -14.44
C PHE A 61 -7.74 -0.94 -14.76
N GLU A 62 -7.98 -1.51 -15.94
CA GLU A 62 -7.30 -2.72 -16.38
C GLU A 62 -5.80 -2.47 -16.63
N THR A 63 -5.44 -1.31 -17.18
CA THR A 63 -4.05 -0.88 -17.37
C THR A 63 -3.32 -0.78 -16.02
N VAL A 64 -3.88 -0.04 -15.06
CA VAL A 64 -3.28 0.11 -13.71
C VAL A 64 -3.10 -1.23 -13.02
N ARG A 65 -4.10 -2.12 -13.11
CA ARG A 65 -4.00 -3.48 -12.57
C ARG A 65 -2.81 -4.25 -13.17
N ARG A 66 -2.60 -4.15 -14.49
CA ARG A 66 -1.50 -4.82 -15.19
C ARG A 66 -0.15 -4.25 -14.76
N GLU A 67 -0.04 -2.93 -14.66
CA GLU A 67 1.18 -2.26 -14.21
C GLU A 67 1.52 -2.62 -12.76
N ILE A 68 0.54 -2.64 -11.85
CA ILE A 68 0.75 -3.10 -10.46
C ILE A 68 1.28 -4.55 -10.44
N ARG A 69 0.72 -5.43 -11.28
CA ARG A 69 1.20 -6.81 -11.39
C ARG A 69 2.64 -6.87 -11.89
N GLN A 70 3.02 -6.02 -12.84
CA GLN A 70 4.40 -5.96 -13.36
C GLN A 70 5.38 -5.41 -12.31
N LEU A 71 5.00 -4.36 -11.58
CA LEU A 71 5.84 -3.70 -10.58
C LEU A 71 6.03 -4.53 -9.31
N THR A 72 4.97 -5.21 -8.87
CA THR A 72 4.91 -5.83 -7.53
C THR A 72 4.78 -7.36 -7.55
N GLY A 73 4.42 -7.94 -8.70
CA GLY A 73 4.03 -9.35 -8.80
C GLY A 73 2.63 -9.66 -8.24
N GLU A 74 1.99 -8.71 -7.54
CA GLU A 74 0.71 -8.91 -6.90
C GLU A 74 -0.42 -8.99 -7.94
N LYS A 75 -1.22 -10.06 -7.89
CA LYS A 75 -2.38 -10.24 -8.76
C LYS A 75 -3.63 -9.65 -8.09
N ILE A 76 -3.88 -8.38 -8.34
CA ILE A 76 -5.12 -7.72 -7.88
C ILE A 76 -6.23 -7.82 -8.94
N ARG A 77 -7.49 -7.70 -8.53
CA ARG A 77 -8.63 -7.64 -9.44
C ARG A 77 -8.83 -6.21 -9.94
N LYS A 78 -9.38 -6.05 -11.15
CA LYS A 78 -9.80 -4.73 -11.67
C LYS A 78 -10.77 -4.03 -10.72
N GLU A 79 -11.73 -4.78 -10.17
CA GLU A 79 -12.69 -4.27 -9.20
C GLU A 79 -12.01 -3.72 -7.94
N THR A 80 -10.86 -4.26 -7.53
CA THR A 80 -10.09 -3.74 -6.40
C THR A 80 -9.55 -2.34 -6.68
N VAL A 81 -9.04 -2.10 -7.89
CA VAL A 81 -8.55 -0.78 -8.33
C VAL A 81 -9.71 0.21 -8.42
N LYS A 82 -10.82 -0.21 -9.02
CA LYS A 82 -12.05 0.58 -9.13
C LYS A 82 -12.61 0.97 -7.76
N ASN A 83 -12.68 0.02 -6.83
CA ASN A 83 -13.12 0.29 -5.46
C ASN A 83 -12.18 1.27 -4.77
N PHE A 84 -10.87 1.15 -4.96
CA PHE A 84 -9.91 2.12 -4.43
C PHE A 84 -10.16 3.53 -4.99
N TYR A 85 -10.46 3.66 -6.28
CA TYR A 85 -10.76 4.93 -6.94
C TYR A 85 -12.03 5.62 -6.41
N TYR A 86 -13.12 4.85 -6.25
CA TYR A 86 -14.42 5.37 -5.81
C TYR A 86 -14.60 5.41 -4.29
N GLY A 87 -13.57 5.01 -3.55
CA GLY A 87 -13.62 4.98 -2.09
C GLY A 87 -14.42 3.80 -1.51
N GLY A 88 -14.64 2.74 -2.29
CA GLY A 88 -15.36 1.54 -1.86
C GLY A 88 -14.51 0.58 -1.02
N GLY A 89 -15.11 0.08 0.06
CA GLY A 89 -14.58 -1.01 0.89
C GLY A 89 -13.37 -0.64 1.76
N ASP A 90 -12.87 -1.63 2.49
CA ASP A 90 -11.67 -1.57 3.34
C ASP A 90 -10.56 -2.45 2.73
N PRO A 91 -9.64 -1.89 1.94
CA PRO A 91 -8.62 -2.66 1.26
C PRO A 91 -7.58 -3.19 2.25
N LYS A 92 -7.15 -4.44 2.09
CA LYS A 92 -6.07 -5.01 2.90
C LYS A 92 -4.78 -4.19 2.74
N PHE A 93 -3.99 -4.10 3.80
CA PHE A 93 -2.71 -3.37 3.81
C PHE A 93 -1.79 -3.72 2.62
N ARG A 94 -1.64 -5.01 2.28
CA ARG A 94 -0.84 -5.44 1.10
C ARG A 94 -1.33 -4.82 -0.21
N ILE A 95 -2.64 -4.69 -0.39
CA ILE A 95 -3.24 -4.07 -1.58
C ILE A 95 -2.95 -2.58 -1.62
N ILE A 96 -3.11 -1.89 -0.49
CA ILE A 96 -2.80 -0.47 -0.36
C ILE A 96 -1.33 -0.22 -0.73
N MET A 97 -0.43 -1.05 -0.19
CA MET A 97 1.00 -0.95 -0.48
C MET A 97 1.33 -1.17 -1.96
N SER A 98 0.69 -2.16 -2.61
CA SER A 98 0.85 -2.38 -4.06
C SER A 98 0.35 -1.21 -4.89
N ILE A 99 -0.76 -0.58 -4.52
CA ILE A 99 -1.31 0.60 -5.22
C ILE A 99 -0.41 1.82 -4.98
N MET A 100 0.01 2.08 -3.74
CA MET A 100 0.89 3.23 -3.44
C MET A 100 2.23 3.10 -4.15
N ARG A 101 2.81 1.90 -4.26
CA ARG A 101 4.04 1.68 -5.02
C ARG A 101 3.88 2.01 -6.51
N TRP A 102 2.69 1.79 -7.07
CA TRP A 102 2.37 2.25 -8.42
C TRP A 102 2.23 3.78 -8.49
N VAL A 103 1.53 4.40 -7.54
CA VAL A 103 1.40 5.87 -7.43
C VAL A 103 2.78 6.53 -7.40
N ASP A 104 3.65 6.06 -6.51
CA ASP A 104 5.01 6.57 -6.38
C ASP A 104 5.77 6.42 -7.71
N SER A 105 5.66 5.28 -8.39
CA SER A 105 6.36 5.05 -9.67
C SER A 105 5.96 6.02 -10.79
N LYS A 106 4.72 6.54 -10.77
CA LYS A 106 4.22 7.51 -11.75
C LYS A 106 4.59 8.95 -11.37
N GLU A 107 4.53 9.29 -10.08
CA GLU A 107 4.99 10.61 -9.61
C GLU A 107 6.48 10.83 -9.89
N PHE A 108 7.30 9.77 -9.84
CA PHE A 108 8.71 9.87 -10.21
C PHE A 108 8.94 9.98 -11.72
N SER A 109 8.16 9.32 -12.57
CA SER A 109 8.32 9.43 -14.03
C SER A 109 7.99 10.84 -14.54
N ASP A 110 7.01 11.51 -13.95
CA ASP A 110 6.64 12.88 -14.33
C ASP A 110 7.74 13.91 -13.98
N SER A 111 8.60 13.59 -13.01
CA SER A 111 9.66 14.49 -12.55
C SER A 111 10.91 14.51 -13.45
N VAL A 112 11.22 13.39 -14.11
CA VAL A 112 12.44 13.23 -14.94
C VAL A 112 12.27 13.88 -16.33
N ASN A 113 11.03 14.08 -16.79
CA ASN A 113 10.74 14.63 -18.11
C ASN A 113 10.94 16.15 -18.25
N ASN A 114 11.37 16.86 -17.21
CA ASN A 114 11.53 18.31 -17.22
C ASN A 114 12.96 18.81 -17.54
N ASN A 115 13.89 17.95 -18.01
CA ASN A 115 15.26 18.38 -18.35
C ASN A 115 15.71 18.17 -19.82
N ALA A 116 14.85 17.66 -20.69
CA ALA A 116 15.17 17.53 -22.11
C ALA A 116 14.84 18.84 -22.87
N GLU A 117 15.67 19.87 -22.68
CA GLU A 117 15.80 21.01 -23.60
C GLU A 117 17.25 21.13 -24.08
#